data_AF-A0A7K0ZCQ8-F1
#
_entry.id   AF-A0A7K0ZCQ8-F1
#
_cell.length_a   1.000
_cell.length_b   1.000
_cell.length_c   1.000
_cell.angle_alpha   90.00
_cell.angle_beta   90.00
_cell.angle_gamma   90.00
#
_symmetry.space_group_name_H-M   'P 1'
#
loop_
_entity.id
_entity.type
_entity.pdbx_description
1 polymer ?
#
loop_
_entity_poly.entity_id
_entity_poly.type
_entity_poly.pdbx_seq_one_letter_code
_entity_poly.pdbx_strand_id
1 'polypeptide(L)'
;MSDSPLSSIVATEEQMLPGGWEMIVGLEVHVELATATKLFSGSPNRFGDEPNINIDPVTLGLPGALPVLNKKAVELAMRIGLALNCRIQRCIFHRKNYFYPDQPKAYQISQYDLPLNADGFLELPSGAVIGVERAHLEEDTGKSTHVGGATGRIHGSDYSLMDFNRAGVPLVEIVSRPDIRTSEQAREYVSELRSILEAIGASDAKMEEGSMRCDANVSVHKPGTPFGTRCEI
;
A
#
# COMPACT_ATOMS: atom_id res chain seq x y z
N MET A 1 -5.90 -21.37 6.52
CA MET A 1 -5.30 -22.33 5.58
C MET A 1 -6.28 -22.50 4.43
N SER A 2 -6.24 -21.57 3.48
CA SER A 2 -6.83 -21.79 2.17
C SER A 2 -5.78 -22.53 1.36
N ASP A 3 -6.09 -23.74 0.92
CA ASP A 3 -5.41 -24.31 -0.23
C ASP A 3 -5.73 -23.39 -1.41
N SER A 4 -4.88 -22.38 -1.64
CA SER A 4 -4.79 -21.71 -2.92
C SER A 4 -4.24 -22.78 -3.87
N PRO A 5 -5.03 -23.33 -4.80
CA PRO A 5 -4.48 -24.22 -5.80
C PRO A 5 -3.42 -23.39 -6.52
N LEU A 6 -2.15 -23.74 -6.34
CA LEU A 6 -0.97 -23.10 -6.93
C LEU A 6 -1.39 -22.34 -8.19
N SER A 7 -1.44 -21.00 -8.09
CA SER A 7 -2.12 -20.10 -9.03
C SER A 7 -2.07 -20.70 -10.43
N SER A 8 -3.22 -21.04 -11.00
CA SER A 8 -3.37 -21.79 -12.27
C SER A 8 -2.79 -21.07 -13.50
N ILE A 9 -2.03 -20.01 -13.29
CA ILE A 9 -1.33 -19.20 -14.26
C ILE A 9 0.13 -19.69 -14.28
N VAL A 10 0.48 -20.39 -15.35
CA VAL A 10 1.87 -20.76 -15.67
C VAL A 10 2.36 -19.81 -16.75
N ALA A 11 3.57 -19.29 -16.58
CA ALA A 11 4.23 -18.48 -17.60
C ALA A 11 4.27 -19.21 -18.96
N THR A 12 3.97 -18.48 -20.03
CA THR A 12 4.15 -18.98 -21.41
C THR A 12 5.63 -19.13 -21.72
N GLU A 13 5.99 -19.89 -22.77
CA GLU A 13 7.41 -20.04 -23.18
C GLU A 13 8.14 -18.71 -23.35
N GLU A 14 7.46 -17.69 -23.90
CA GLU A 14 8.02 -16.34 -24.11
C GLU A 14 8.24 -15.55 -22.80
N GLN A 15 7.59 -15.96 -21.70
CA GLN A 15 7.68 -15.33 -20.38
C GLN A 15 8.71 -16.02 -19.47
N MET A 16 9.25 -17.16 -19.90
CA MET A 16 10.21 -17.93 -19.12
C MET A 16 11.57 -17.21 -19.04
N LEU A 17 12.16 -17.23 -17.86
CA LEU A 17 13.54 -16.80 -17.64
C LEU A 17 14.53 -17.85 -18.17
N PRO A 18 15.79 -17.45 -18.45
CA PRO A 18 16.84 -18.38 -18.87
C PRO A 18 16.98 -19.58 -17.93
N GLY A 19 17.11 -20.78 -18.50
CA GLY A 19 17.21 -22.03 -17.73
C GLY A 19 15.88 -22.65 -17.31
N GLY A 20 14.76 -22.18 -17.88
CA GLY A 20 13.43 -22.74 -17.65
C GLY A 20 12.86 -22.37 -16.28
N TRP A 21 13.19 -21.17 -15.79
CA TRP A 21 12.65 -20.61 -14.56
C TRP A 21 11.45 -19.70 -14.85
N GLU A 22 10.49 -19.71 -13.95
CA GLU A 22 9.33 -18.83 -13.97
C GLU A 22 9.50 -17.77 -12.88
N MET A 23 9.22 -16.51 -13.22
CA MET A 23 9.13 -15.42 -12.26
C MET A 23 7.70 -15.29 -11.76
N ILE A 24 7.55 -15.05 -10.46
CA ILE A 24 6.27 -14.76 -9.84
C ILE A 24 6.41 -13.50 -9.03
N VAL A 25 5.49 -12.55 -9.26
CA VAL A 25 5.48 -11.27 -8.57
C VAL A 25 4.12 -11.03 -7.92
N GLY A 26 4.14 -10.56 -6.68
CA GLY A 26 3.02 -9.90 -6.01
C GLY A 26 3.42 -8.47 -5.65
N LEU A 27 2.54 -7.52 -5.90
CA LEU A 27 2.72 -6.10 -5.60
C LEU A 27 1.83 -5.66 -4.43
N GLU A 28 2.42 -4.86 -3.55
CA GLU A 28 1.75 -4.18 -2.44
C GLU A 28 1.79 -2.67 -2.70
N VAL A 29 0.64 -2.09 -3.06
CA VAL A 29 0.54 -0.70 -3.46
C VAL A 29 -0.16 0.12 -2.40
N HIS A 30 0.51 1.11 -1.84
CA HIS A 30 -0.06 2.05 -0.88
C HIS A 30 -0.46 3.34 -1.60
N VAL A 31 -1.72 3.74 -1.47
CA VAL A 31 -2.29 4.91 -2.16
C VAL A 31 -2.82 5.90 -1.13
N GLU A 32 -2.35 7.14 -1.18
CA GLU A 32 -2.89 8.25 -0.39
C GLU A 32 -4.22 8.71 -0.96
N LEU A 33 -5.26 8.82 -0.11
CA LEU A 33 -6.58 9.24 -0.54
C LEU A 33 -6.75 10.76 -0.58
N ALA A 34 -7.35 11.25 -1.67
CA ALA A 34 -7.70 12.64 -1.92
C ALA A 34 -8.83 13.13 -0.98
N THR A 35 -8.47 13.36 0.28
CA THR A 35 -9.36 13.80 1.36
C THR A 35 -8.88 15.13 1.91
N ALA A 36 -9.79 15.93 2.49
CA ALA A 36 -9.42 17.22 3.09
C ALA A 36 -8.79 17.07 4.49
N THR A 37 -9.15 16.01 5.21
CA THR A 37 -8.70 15.74 6.59
C THR A 37 -8.19 14.31 6.72
N LYS A 38 -7.39 14.07 7.76
CA LYS A 38 -6.79 12.77 8.08
C LYS A 38 -7.81 11.66 8.35
N LEU A 39 -7.34 10.42 8.45
CA LEU A 39 -8.20 9.23 8.52
C LEU A 39 -8.96 9.14 9.83
N PHE A 40 -8.30 9.51 10.93
CA PHE A 40 -8.83 9.41 12.29
C PHE A 40 -8.88 10.75 13.03
N SER A 41 -8.61 11.85 12.32
CA SER A 41 -8.36 13.18 12.87
C SER A 41 -8.95 14.25 11.96
N GLY A 42 -9.30 15.40 12.54
CA GLY A 42 -9.74 16.58 11.80
C GLY A 42 -8.61 17.44 11.23
N SER A 43 -7.34 17.10 11.49
CA SER A 43 -6.19 17.83 10.95
C SER A 43 -6.16 17.74 9.42
N PRO A 44 -5.67 18.79 8.73
CA PRO A 44 -5.59 18.81 7.28
C PRO A 44 -4.74 17.67 6.71
N ASN A 45 -5.16 17.12 5.57
CA ASN A 45 -4.28 16.33 4.71
C ASN A 45 -3.71 17.25 3.62
N ARG A 46 -2.48 17.76 3.83
CA ARG A 46 -1.79 18.64 2.88
C ARG A 46 -0.31 18.30 2.82
N PHE A 47 0.22 18.25 1.61
CA PHE A 47 1.64 18.05 1.33
C PHE A 47 2.39 19.39 1.26
N GLY A 48 3.66 19.40 1.66
CA GLY A 48 4.58 20.54 1.46
C GLY A 48 4.52 21.66 2.50
N ASP A 49 3.65 21.55 3.49
CA ASP A 49 3.54 22.50 4.61
C ASP A 49 4.75 22.41 5.56
N GLU A 50 4.98 23.47 6.34
CA GLU A 50 6.05 23.51 7.37
C GLU A 50 5.94 22.34 8.35
N PRO A 51 7.06 21.77 8.84
CA PRO A 51 7.04 20.60 9.70
C PRO A 51 6.15 20.77 10.94
N ASN A 52 5.38 19.73 11.27
CA ASN A 52 4.58 19.65 12.48
C ASN A 52 3.49 20.76 12.65
N ILE A 53 2.87 21.23 11.57
CA ILE A 53 1.74 22.18 11.65
C ILE A 53 0.36 21.53 11.45
N ASN A 54 0.29 20.42 10.71
CA ASN A 54 -0.95 19.69 10.40
C ASN A 54 -1.13 18.52 11.38
N ILE A 55 -1.05 18.80 12.68
CA ILE A 55 -1.05 17.80 13.75
C ILE A 55 -2.11 18.11 14.81
N ASP A 56 -2.49 17.08 15.56
CA ASP A 56 -3.37 17.19 16.72
C ASP A 56 -3.04 16.09 17.76
N PRO A 57 -3.72 16.04 18.92
CA PRO A 57 -3.49 15.00 19.91
C PRO A 57 -3.64 13.56 19.40
N VAL A 58 -4.50 13.31 18.40
CA VAL A 58 -4.72 11.97 17.82
C VAL A 58 -3.55 11.59 16.92
N THR A 59 -3.11 12.49 16.04
CA THR A 59 -1.98 12.22 15.14
C THR A 59 -0.69 12.04 15.92
N LEU A 60 -0.51 12.78 17.01
CA LEU A 60 0.65 12.69 17.91
C LEU A 60 0.56 11.54 18.93
N GLY A 61 -0.55 10.79 18.97
CA GLY A 61 -0.72 9.70 19.93
C GLY A 61 -0.68 10.15 21.40
N LEU A 62 -1.14 11.37 21.70
CA LEU A 62 -1.13 11.88 23.06
C LEU A 62 -2.09 11.11 23.98
N PRO A 63 -1.78 11.02 25.29
CA PRO A 63 -2.66 10.34 26.25
C PRO A 63 -4.10 10.87 26.23
N GLY A 64 -5.06 9.96 26.12
CA GLY A 64 -6.50 10.29 26.12
C GLY A 64 -7.08 10.66 24.75
N ALA A 65 -6.27 10.77 23.69
CA ALA A 65 -6.78 11.01 22.35
C ALA A 65 -7.47 9.76 21.77
N LEU A 66 -8.58 9.94 21.06
CA LEU A 66 -9.38 8.87 20.46
C LEU A 66 -9.58 9.08 18.95
N PRO A 67 -9.47 8.03 18.13
CA PRO A 67 -9.62 8.12 16.68
C PRO A 67 -11.09 8.29 16.26
N VAL A 68 -11.36 9.16 15.28
CA VAL A 68 -12.68 9.31 14.66
C VAL A 68 -12.57 9.13 13.15
N LEU A 69 -13.17 8.06 12.64
CA LEU A 69 -13.04 7.63 11.24
C LEU A 69 -13.62 8.66 10.25
N ASN A 70 -12.84 8.96 9.22
CA ASN A 70 -13.21 9.84 8.12
C ASN A 70 -14.18 9.15 7.14
N LYS A 71 -15.42 9.66 7.07
CA LYS A 71 -16.45 9.16 6.15
C LYS A 71 -16.02 9.20 4.67
N LYS A 72 -15.31 10.26 4.25
CA LYS A 72 -14.88 10.41 2.86
C LYS A 72 -13.80 9.41 2.48
N ALA A 73 -12.88 9.11 3.40
CA ALA A 73 -11.88 8.08 3.19
C ALA A 73 -12.53 6.70 2.94
N VAL A 74 -13.57 6.35 3.72
CA VAL A 74 -14.34 5.12 3.51
C VAL A 74 -15.02 5.09 2.15
N GLU A 75 -15.67 6.20 1.74
CA GLU A 75 -16.31 6.30 0.42
C GLU A 75 -15.30 6.10 -0.73
N LEU A 76 -14.12 6.73 -0.65
CA LEU A 76 -13.08 6.58 -1.66
C LEU A 76 -12.50 5.17 -1.69
N ALA A 77 -12.27 4.55 -0.53
CA ALA A 77 -11.80 3.18 -0.46
C ALA A 77 -12.81 2.18 -1.04
N MET A 78 -14.11 2.37 -0.80
CA MET A 78 -15.16 1.58 -1.46
C MET A 78 -15.18 1.80 -2.97
N ARG A 79 -14.98 3.05 -3.43
CA ARG A 79 -14.91 3.39 -4.85
C ARG A 79 -13.73 2.70 -5.55
N ILE A 80 -12.56 2.69 -4.91
CA ILE A 80 -11.39 1.92 -5.37
C ILE A 80 -11.76 0.44 -5.47
N GLY A 81 -12.36 -0.13 -4.42
CA GLY A 81 -12.80 -1.52 -4.41
C GLY A 81 -13.69 -1.89 -5.59
N LEU A 82 -14.72 -1.07 -5.88
CA LEU A 82 -15.60 -1.29 -7.04
C LEU A 82 -14.86 -1.19 -8.38
N ALA A 83 -13.94 -0.22 -8.51
CA ALA A 83 -13.15 -0.05 -9.72
C ALA A 83 -12.19 -1.23 -9.97
N LEU A 84 -11.79 -1.92 -8.90
CA LEU A 84 -10.95 -3.13 -8.95
C LEU A 84 -11.78 -4.43 -8.85
N ASN A 85 -13.09 -4.35 -9.12
CA ASN A 85 -14.01 -5.50 -9.11
C ASN A 85 -14.04 -6.28 -7.77
N CYS A 86 -13.62 -5.66 -6.66
CA CYS A 86 -13.63 -6.30 -5.36
C CYS A 86 -15.05 -6.44 -4.81
N ARG A 87 -15.25 -7.46 -3.99
CA ARG A 87 -16.41 -7.56 -3.11
C ARG A 87 -16.22 -6.64 -1.91
N ILE A 88 -17.09 -5.65 -1.76
CA ILE A 88 -17.17 -4.84 -0.54
C ILE A 88 -17.84 -5.65 0.57
N GLN A 89 -17.28 -5.59 1.77
CA GLN A 89 -17.81 -6.31 2.93
C GLN A 89 -17.70 -5.51 4.24
N ARG A 90 -18.30 -6.04 5.30
CA ARG A 90 -18.10 -5.52 6.65
C ARG A 90 -16.63 -5.71 7.04
N CYS A 91 -16.02 -4.64 7.54
CA CYS A 91 -14.60 -4.64 7.96
C CYS A 91 -14.43 -4.34 9.45
N ILE A 92 -13.22 -4.61 9.95
CA ILE A 92 -12.79 -4.29 11.32
C ILE A 92 -11.41 -3.62 11.26
N PHE A 93 -11.27 -2.49 11.96
CA PHE A 93 -9.98 -1.86 12.19
C PHE A 93 -9.22 -2.54 13.32
N HIS A 94 -7.93 -2.76 13.09
CA HIS A 94 -6.98 -3.43 13.96
C HIS A 94 -5.81 -2.52 14.28
N ARG A 95 -5.06 -2.85 15.32
CA ARG A 95 -3.79 -2.19 15.67
C ARG A 95 -2.63 -3.07 15.23
N LYS A 96 -1.87 -2.63 14.24
CA LYS A 96 -0.58 -3.21 13.83
C LYS A 96 0.51 -2.59 14.71
N ASN A 97 0.92 -3.30 15.76
CA ASN A 97 1.80 -2.77 16.81
C ASN A 97 3.28 -2.89 16.42
N TYR A 98 4.01 -1.78 16.45
CA TYR A 98 5.45 -1.74 16.25
C TYR A 98 6.01 -0.40 16.76
N PHE A 99 7.30 -0.40 17.11
CA PHE A 99 7.99 0.80 17.58
C PHE A 99 8.85 1.35 16.45
N TYR A 100 8.54 2.57 16.02
CA TYR A 100 9.40 3.37 15.15
C TYR A 100 9.16 4.85 15.43
N PRO A 101 10.18 5.74 15.37
CA PRO A 101 10.01 7.15 15.76
C PRO A 101 8.93 7.91 15.00
N ASP A 102 8.65 7.56 13.74
CA ASP A 102 7.60 8.18 12.94
C ASP A 102 6.19 7.64 13.23
N GLN A 103 6.07 6.62 14.08
CA GLN A 103 4.79 6.03 14.50
C GLN A 103 4.48 6.38 15.96
N PRO A 104 3.87 7.55 16.22
CA PRO A 104 3.77 8.11 17.57
C PRO A 104 2.89 7.30 18.53
N LYS A 105 1.97 6.50 17.99
CA LYS A 105 1.04 5.66 18.78
C LYS A 105 1.65 4.31 19.19
N ALA A 106 2.83 3.95 18.68
CA ALA A 106 3.41 2.60 18.75
C ALA A 106 2.51 1.49 18.13
N TYR A 107 1.50 1.89 17.37
CA TYR A 107 0.72 1.03 16.50
C TYR A 107 0.10 1.85 15.37
N GLN A 108 -0.04 1.25 14.20
CA GLN A 108 -0.79 1.79 13.06
C GLN A 108 -2.20 1.20 13.09
N ILE A 109 -3.21 2.06 12.95
CA ILE A 109 -4.59 1.59 12.76
C ILE A 109 -4.75 1.21 11.28
N SER A 110 -4.97 -0.08 11.04
CA SER A 110 -5.11 -0.69 9.71
C SER A 110 -6.25 -1.72 9.74
N GLN A 111 -6.40 -2.57 8.73
CA GLN A 111 -7.34 -3.70 8.72
C GLN A 111 -6.55 -4.99 8.53
N TYR A 112 -7.00 -6.10 9.10
CA TYR A 112 -6.27 -7.38 9.03
C TYR A 112 -7.10 -8.48 8.38
N ASP A 113 -7.77 -9.31 9.16
CA ASP A 113 -8.54 -10.47 8.69
C ASP A 113 -9.82 -10.11 7.91
N LEU A 114 -10.43 -8.97 8.22
CA LEU A 114 -11.65 -8.48 7.58
C LEU A 114 -11.42 -7.13 6.87
N PRO A 115 -10.79 -7.12 5.67
CA PRO A 115 -10.59 -5.90 4.89
C PRO A 115 -11.89 -5.42 4.24
N LEU A 116 -11.99 -4.11 4.02
CA LEU A 116 -13.17 -3.47 3.39
C LEU A 116 -13.47 -4.00 1.99
N ASN A 117 -12.43 -4.18 1.18
CA ASN A 117 -12.55 -4.73 -0.17
C ASN A 117 -11.71 -6.01 -0.27
N ALA A 118 -12.30 -7.10 -0.75
CA ALA A 118 -11.64 -8.40 -0.91
C ALA A 118 -11.97 -9.03 -2.25
N ASP A 119 -11.10 -9.92 -2.72
CA ASP A 119 -11.30 -10.78 -3.89
C ASP A 119 -11.74 -10.01 -5.15
N GLY A 120 -10.87 -9.12 -5.63
CA GLY A 120 -11.05 -8.39 -6.89
C GLY A 120 -10.07 -8.84 -7.96
N PHE A 121 -9.99 -8.06 -9.04
CA PHE A 121 -9.03 -8.24 -10.11
C PHE A 121 -8.89 -6.96 -10.96
N LEU A 122 -7.75 -6.86 -11.64
CA LEU A 122 -7.45 -5.82 -12.61
C LEU A 122 -7.12 -6.46 -13.96
N GLU A 123 -7.83 -6.02 -15.01
CA GLU A 123 -7.50 -6.36 -16.39
C GLU A 123 -6.45 -5.39 -16.92
N LEU A 124 -5.33 -5.91 -17.41
CA LEU A 124 -4.25 -5.12 -17.98
C LEU A 124 -4.51 -4.83 -19.47
N PRO A 125 -3.92 -3.77 -20.04
CA PRO A 125 -4.01 -3.48 -21.48
C PRO A 125 -3.54 -4.64 -22.38
N SER A 126 -2.62 -5.48 -21.90
CA SER A 126 -2.17 -6.70 -22.59
C SER A 126 -3.22 -7.82 -22.62
N GLY A 127 -4.34 -7.67 -21.89
CA GLY A 127 -5.38 -8.70 -21.71
C GLY A 127 -5.11 -9.67 -20.56
N ALA A 128 -3.98 -9.54 -19.86
CA ALA A 128 -3.71 -10.30 -18.65
C ALA A 128 -4.64 -9.87 -17.51
N VAL A 129 -5.09 -10.80 -16.69
CA VAL A 129 -5.94 -10.52 -15.52
C VAL A 129 -5.14 -10.82 -14.26
N ILE A 130 -4.92 -9.81 -13.43
CA ILE A 130 -4.18 -9.92 -12.17
C ILE A 130 -5.17 -9.84 -11.02
N GLY A 131 -5.22 -10.86 -10.16
CA GLY A 131 -6.07 -10.85 -9.00
C GLY A 131 -5.67 -9.78 -7.98
N VAL A 132 -6.66 -9.21 -7.30
CA VAL A 132 -6.49 -8.35 -6.14
C VAL A 132 -6.97 -9.14 -4.92
N GLU A 133 -6.05 -9.47 -4.01
CA GLU A 133 -6.39 -10.20 -2.78
C GLU A 133 -7.25 -9.31 -1.87
N ARG A 134 -6.83 -8.06 -1.69
CA ARG A 134 -7.47 -7.09 -0.79
C ARG A 134 -7.10 -5.65 -1.13
N ALA A 135 -8.00 -4.73 -0.79
CA ALA A 135 -7.72 -3.30 -0.74
C ALA A 135 -8.33 -2.71 0.52
N HIS A 136 -7.49 -2.25 1.45
CA HIS A 136 -7.92 -1.96 2.81
C HIS A 136 -7.42 -0.62 3.33
N LEU A 137 -8.18 -0.03 4.26
CA LEU A 137 -7.87 1.27 4.84
C LEU A 137 -6.83 1.17 5.94
N GLU A 138 -5.91 2.12 5.94
CA GLU A 138 -4.97 2.35 7.04
C GLU A 138 -4.52 3.80 7.13
N GLU A 139 -3.89 4.16 8.24
CA GLU A 139 -3.28 5.48 8.41
C GLU A 139 -1.79 5.46 8.08
N ASP A 140 -1.28 6.52 7.47
CA ASP A 140 0.16 6.65 7.19
C ASP A 140 0.96 7.05 8.44
N THR A 141 2.27 6.84 8.36
CA THR A 141 3.24 7.24 9.39
C THR A 141 3.74 8.68 9.17
N GLY A 142 4.51 9.20 10.12
CA GLY A 142 5.25 10.45 9.95
C GLY A 142 6.45 10.31 9.00
N LYS A 143 7.23 11.38 8.87
CA LYS A 143 8.48 11.41 8.11
C LYS A 143 9.68 11.54 9.04
N SER A 144 10.66 10.67 8.83
CA SER A 144 11.98 10.77 9.46
C SER A 144 12.99 11.38 8.47
N THR A 145 13.75 12.38 8.91
CA THR A 145 14.89 12.93 8.15
C THR A 145 16.16 12.75 8.95
N HIS A 146 17.09 11.96 8.44
CA HIS A 146 18.36 11.67 9.10
C HIS A 146 19.38 12.75 8.78
N VAL A 147 20.03 13.30 9.81
CA VAL A 147 21.00 14.39 9.70
C VAL A 147 22.37 13.94 10.20
N GLY A 148 23.41 14.34 9.48
CA GLY A 148 24.77 13.85 9.68
C GLY A 148 25.07 12.64 8.78
N GLY A 149 26.34 12.22 8.79
CA GLY A 149 26.83 11.15 7.92
C GLY A 149 27.02 11.56 6.45
N ALA A 150 27.61 10.67 5.65
CA ALA A 150 27.95 10.94 4.25
C ALA A 150 26.80 10.65 3.26
N THR A 151 25.78 9.89 3.67
CA THR A 151 24.80 9.29 2.74
C THR A 151 23.37 9.79 2.93
N GLY A 152 23.09 10.58 3.99
CA GLY A 152 21.72 10.98 4.36
C GLY A 152 20.81 9.82 4.77
N ARG A 153 21.38 8.61 4.99
CA ARG A 153 20.68 7.43 5.50
C ARG A 153 20.83 7.33 7.01
N ILE A 154 20.00 6.50 7.63
CA ILE A 154 20.06 6.21 9.08
C ILE A 154 21.44 5.69 9.52
N HIS A 155 22.13 4.94 8.66
CA HIS A 155 23.47 4.42 8.97
C HIS A 155 24.51 5.55 8.91
N GLY A 156 25.02 5.89 10.09
CA GLY A 156 26.02 6.95 10.26
C GLY A 156 25.43 8.35 10.43
N SER A 157 24.11 8.48 10.59
CA SER A 157 23.50 9.75 11.00
C SER A 157 23.74 10.02 12.48
N ASP A 158 23.91 11.29 12.85
CA ASP A 158 24.09 11.72 14.23
C ASP A 158 22.75 11.82 14.97
N TYR A 159 21.70 12.26 14.28
CA TYR A 159 20.35 12.38 14.81
C TYR A 159 19.30 12.32 13.69
N SER A 160 18.02 12.27 14.08
CA SER A 160 16.88 12.28 13.16
C SER A 160 15.88 13.36 13.55
N LEU A 161 15.34 14.06 12.55
CA LEU A 161 14.27 15.03 12.69
C LEU A 161 12.95 14.38 12.30
N MET A 162 11.92 14.60 13.13
CA MET A 162 10.60 13.99 12.97
C MET A 162 9.57 15.03 12.54
N ASP A 163 8.86 14.74 11.46
CA ASP A 163 7.71 15.53 11.01
C ASP A 163 6.44 14.65 10.95
N PHE A 164 5.47 14.97 11.79
CA PHE A 164 4.22 14.23 11.92
C PHE A 164 3.06 14.81 11.07
N ASN A 165 3.35 15.75 10.17
CA ASN A 165 2.35 16.23 9.21
C ASN A 165 1.68 15.10 8.43
N ARG A 166 2.44 14.06 8.07
CA ARG A 166 1.94 12.88 7.34
C ARG A 166 1.30 11.80 8.22
N ALA A 167 1.60 11.78 9.52
CA ALA A 167 1.03 10.80 10.44
C ALA A 167 -0.50 10.92 10.50
N GLY A 168 -1.22 9.84 10.22
CA GLY A 168 -2.68 9.83 10.19
C GLY A 168 -3.31 10.05 8.81
N VAL A 169 -2.53 10.32 7.77
CA VAL A 169 -3.04 10.49 6.40
C VAL A 169 -3.75 9.22 5.94
N PRO A 170 -4.91 9.29 5.25
CA PRO A 170 -5.62 8.08 4.84
C PRO A 170 -4.94 7.38 3.67
N LEU A 171 -4.68 6.09 3.85
CA LEU A 171 -4.17 5.21 2.82
C LEU A 171 -5.16 4.10 2.48
N VAL A 172 -5.05 3.60 1.26
CA VAL A 172 -5.51 2.26 0.90
C VAL A 172 -4.30 1.42 0.50
N GLU A 173 -4.08 0.32 1.19
CA GLU A 173 -3.11 -0.71 0.80
C GLU A 173 -3.82 -1.76 -0.06
N ILE A 174 -3.38 -1.85 -1.32
CA ILE A 174 -3.89 -2.73 -2.37
C ILE A 174 -2.87 -3.83 -2.61
N VAL A 175 -3.25 -5.06 -2.27
CA VAL A 175 -2.38 -6.24 -2.39
C VAL A 175 -2.87 -7.08 -3.56
N SER A 176 -2.02 -7.27 -4.55
CA SER A 176 -2.28 -8.20 -5.66
C SER A 176 -2.02 -9.64 -5.24
N ARG A 177 -2.70 -10.56 -5.92
CA ARG A 177 -2.33 -11.99 -5.91
C ARG A 177 -1.00 -12.16 -6.66
N PRO A 178 -0.23 -13.23 -6.38
CA PRO A 178 1.03 -13.50 -7.06
C PRO A 178 0.81 -14.04 -8.49
N ASP A 179 0.10 -13.28 -9.32
CA ASP A 179 -0.34 -13.66 -10.67
C ASP A 179 0.54 -13.05 -11.78
N ILE A 180 1.38 -12.08 -11.42
CA ILE A 180 2.28 -11.40 -12.36
C ILE A 180 3.46 -12.32 -12.70
N ARG A 181 3.81 -12.40 -13.99
CA ARG A 181 4.86 -13.26 -14.54
C ARG A 181 5.99 -12.52 -15.26
N THR A 182 5.80 -11.24 -15.59
CA THR A 182 6.83 -10.42 -16.23
C THR A 182 6.97 -9.04 -15.60
N SER A 183 8.12 -8.39 -15.80
CA SER A 183 8.34 -7.00 -15.38
C SER A 183 7.41 -6.04 -16.11
N GLU A 184 7.06 -6.35 -17.36
CA GLU A 184 6.16 -5.58 -18.20
C GLU A 184 4.75 -5.61 -17.61
N GLN A 185 4.28 -6.77 -17.16
CA GLN A 185 3.00 -6.91 -16.45
C GLN A 185 3.00 -6.15 -15.12
N ALA A 186 4.10 -6.18 -14.36
CA ALA A 186 4.21 -5.40 -13.12
C ALA A 186 4.09 -3.88 -13.40
N ARG A 187 4.78 -3.40 -14.43
CA ARG A 187 4.69 -2.00 -14.87
C ARG A 187 3.28 -1.64 -15.35
N GLU A 188 2.66 -2.50 -16.16
CA GLU A 188 1.29 -2.32 -16.64
C GLU A 188 0.30 -2.26 -15.48
N TYR A 189 0.41 -3.16 -14.50
CA TYR A 189 -0.44 -3.16 -13.31
C TYR A 189 -0.38 -1.84 -12.55
N VAL A 190 0.82 -1.35 -12.24
CA VAL A 190 1.00 -0.08 -11.51
C VAL A 190 0.48 1.11 -12.34
N SER A 191 0.74 1.11 -13.65
CA SER A 191 0.32 2.20 -14.55
C SER A 191 -1.20 2.25 -14.74
N GLU A 192 -1.83 1.09 -14.90
CA GLU A 192 -3.28 0.98 -15.05
C GLU A 192 -3.98 1.32 -13.73
N LEU A 193 -3.49 0.80 -12.60
CA LEU A 193 -4.00 1.15 -11.28
C LEU A 193 -3.93 2.66 -11.03
N ARG A 194 -2.79 3.30 -11.35
CA ARG A 194 -2.64 4.76 -11.27
C ARG A 194 -3.69 5.49 -12.12
N SER A 195 -3.89 5.05 -13.35
CA SER A 195 -4.87 5.66 -14.28
C SER A 195 -6.30 5.54 -13.75
N ILE A 196 -6.66 4.39 -13.17
CA ILE A 196 -7.96 4.19 -12.52
C ILE A 196 -8.12 5.15 -11.33
N LEU A 197 -7.13 5.24 -10.44
CA LEU A 197 -7.17 6.08 -9.24
C LEU A 197 -7.40 7.56 -9.57
N GLU A 198 -6.70 8.07 -10.59
CA GLU A 198 -6.88 9.42 -11.11
C GLU A 198 -8.29 9.59 -11.70
N ALA A 199 -8.74 8.64 -12.53
CA ALA A 199 -10.04 8.71 -13.20
C ALA A 199 -11.23 8.71 -12.23
N ILE A 200 -11.16 7.92 -11.14
CA ILE A 200 -12.21 7.89 -10.12
C ILE A 200 -12.07 9.01 -9.08
N GLY A 201 -11.02 9.84 -9.18
CA GLY A 201 -10.73 10.93 -8.25
C GLY A 201 -10.47 10.47 -6.82
N ALA A 202 -9.85 9.29 -6.65
CA ALA A 202 -9.54 8.75 -5.33
C ALA A 202 -8.16 9.18 -4.82
N SER A 203 -7.23 9.47 -5.73
CA SER A 203 -5.87 9.94 -5.44
C SER A 203 -5.33 10.72 -6.64
N ASP A 204 -4.32 11.56 -6.43
CA ASP A 204 -3.49 12.11 -7.52
C ASP A 204 -2.37 11.13 -7.93
N ALA A 205 -2.15 10.07 -7.15
CA ALA A 205 -1.32 8.90 -7.45
C ALA A 205 0.07 9.24 -8.06
N LYS A 206 0.73 10.26 -7.51
CA LYS A 206 2.07 10.69 -7.87
C LYS A 206 3.10 9.95 -7.03
N MET A 207 3.96 9.20 -7.69
CA MET A 207 5.02 8.47 -6.99
C MET A 207 6.12 9.43 -6.50
N GLU A 208 6.37 10.52 -7.22
CA GLU A 208 7.37 11.54 -6.90
C GLU A 208 7.02 12.38 -5.66
N GLU A 209 5.73 12.54 -5.37
CA GLU A 209 5.22 13.22 -4.16
C GLU A 209 4.88 12.20 -3.05
N GLY A 210 4.99 10.90 -3.34
CA GLY A 210 4.73 9.81 -2.40
C GLY A 210 3.26 9.53 -2.12
N SER A 211 2.32 10.01 -2.94
CA SER A 211 0.89 9.66 -2.83
C SER A 211 0.58 8.29 -3.44
N MET A 212 1.54 7.66 -4.12
CA MET A 212 1.52 6.24 -4.48
C MET A 212 2.89 5.61 -4.22
N ARG A 213 2.90 4.46 -3.54
CA ARG A 213 4.10 3.65 -3.26
C ARG A 213 3.83 2.21 -3.66
N CYS A 214 4.87 1.47 -4.04
CA CYS A 214 4.76 0.08 -4.46
C CYS A 214 5.97 -0.70 -3.97
N ASP A 215 5.71 -1.74 -3.19
CA ASP A 215 6.70 -2.72 -2.76
C ASP A 215 6.47 -4.01 -3.57
N ALA A 216 7.56 -4.65 -3.99
CA ALA A 216 7.49 -5.81 -4.90
C ALA A 216 7.99 -7.08 -4.22
N ASN A 217 7.09 -8.06 -4.11
CA ASN A 217 7.41 -9.40 -3.65
C ASN A 217 7.71 -10.30 -4.86
N VAL A 218 8.96 -10.76 -5.01
CA VAL A 218 9.42 -11.54 -6.16
C VAL A 218 9.91 -12.91 -5.71
N SER A 219 9.58 -13.94 -6.49
CA SER A 219 10.16 -15.27 -6.37
C SER A 219 10.40 -15.89 -7.74
N VAL A 220 11.24 -16.92 -7.79
CA VAL A 220 11.45 -17.74 -8.98
C VAL A 220 11.34 -19.22 -8.63
N HIS A 221 10.78 -20.01 -9.54
CA HIS A 221 10.69 -21.47 -9.39
C HIS A 221 10.69 -22.17 -10.75
N LYS A 222 10.73 -23.50 -10.78
CA LYS A 222 10.53 -24.27 -12.02
C LYS A 222 9.06 -24.65 -12.16
N PRO A 223 8.53 -24.72 -13.40
CA PRO A 223 7.15 -25.18 -13.61
C PRO A 223 6.88 -26.52 -12.92
N GLY A 224 5.75 -26.62 -12.22
CA GLY A 224 5.37 -27.82 -11.47
C GLY A 224 6.07 -28.01 -10.11
N THR A 225 6.96 -27.11 -9.70
CA THR A 225 7.52 -27.10 -8.33
C THR A 225 6.82 -26.05 -7.46
N PRO A 226 6.85 -26.17 -6.12
CA PRO A 226 6.41 -25.10 -5.23
C PRO A 226 7.14 -23.78 -5.53
N PHE A 227 6.53 -22.66 -5.14
CA PHE A 227 7.15 -21.34 -5.24
C PHE A 227 8.45 -21.30 -4.43
N GLY A 228 9.43 -20.56 -4.95
CA GLY A 228 10.72 -20.40 -4.30
C GLY A 228 10.66 -19.48 -3.10
N THR A 229 11.84 -19.15 -2.57
CA THR A 229 11.97 -18.13 -1.52
C THR A 229 11.50 -16.77 -2.05
N ARG A 230 10.68 -16.07 -1.26
CA ARG A 230 10.24 -14.71 -1.54
C ARG A 230 11.34 -13.71 -1.18
N CYS A 231 11.62 -12.78 -2.09
CA CYS A 231 12.39 -11.57 -1.84
C CYS A 231 11.46 -10.36 -1.95
N GLU A 232 11.66 -9.35 -1.11
CA GLU A 232 10.86 -8.11 -1.11
C GLU A 232 11.80 -6.97 -1.46
N ILE A 233 11.37 -6.11 -2.38
CA ILE A 233 12.13 -4.99 -2.95
C ILE A 233 11.38 -3.70 -2.69
#